data_AF-A0A378LVA4-F1
#
_entry.id   AF-A0A378LVA4-F1
#
_cell.length_a   1.000
_cell.length_b   1.000
_cell.length_c   1.000
_cell.angle_alpha   90.00
_cell.angle_beta   90.00
_cell.angle_gamma   90.00
#
_symmetry.space_group_name_H-M   'P 1'
#
loop_
_entity.id
_entity.type
_entity.pdbx_description
1 polymer ?
#
loop_
_entity_poly.entity_id
_entity_poly.type
_entity_poly.pdbx_seq_one_letter_code
_entity_poly.pdbx_strand_id
1 'polypeptide(L)'
;MTRVKIDTKRNDETVENPNLSLFKSKCFKLIPALAFFRWNNEALNEEQWKEALHRFEALGRKKLTATHLVYLLSEVLNTDFESISSTLQKKNPGRSCKRKLGQEEKTLASQNSYSKKRKREIEASDPSRQVIVDDENIPSGLKDSFKDLNLRMTSLTPGTPTKEFVEVKRTPGQSKVRPFYTKEGGSLKRPLTFYTPISPEGKKGMVAIKQVTAQEIKDKIPTLAAQRAKPITFQVFQKDIKSNTRSTRRIPQKSMTGTTCQKLFAAHGVDTILKLHGSEYHWSHIWGLLLGGQHSVKNLIPTTAAANYNMLKIFEKYVAKRLTEGKANSLDCIQITAIPKYEENSDSLIPIELKLNLSWEDRDSLGNSKKIAETITLNTRSYRTMTDSMVQAISFARHDLELMMSVIKPENDDSQLEDGQFENGSSFSI
;
A
#
# COMPACT_ATOMS: atom_id res chain seq x y z
N MET A 1 2.24 -76.40 -4.38
CA MET A 1 1.24 -75.45 -3.82
C MET A 1 1.75 -74.97 -2.48
N THR A 2 2.45 -73.85 -2.47
CA THR A 2 3.21 -73.35 -1.31
C THR A 2 2.45 -72.15 -0.73
N ARG A 3 1.96 -72.27 0.51
CA ARG A 3 1.28 -71.17 1.22
C ARG A 3 2.29 -70.08 1.58
N VAL A 4 2.16 -68.92 0.94
CA VAL A 4 2.83 -67.69 1.35
C VAL A 4 2.08 -67.11 2.55
N LYS A 5 2.76 -67.01 3.70
CA LYS A 5 2.28 -66.18 4.82
C LYS A 5 2.60 -64.73 4.49
N ILE A 6 1.55 -63.92 4.35
CA ILE A 6 1.66 -62.47 4.28
C ILE A 6 1.64 -61.98 5.73
N ASP A 7 2.81 -61.60 6.24
CA ASP A 7 2.94 -60.82 7.47
C ASP A 7 2.66 -59.35 7.17
N THR A 8 1.41 -58.93 7.32
CA THR A 8 1.03 -57.52 7.30
C THR A 8 1.07 -56.98 8.73
N LYS A 9 2.25 -56.59 9.21
CA LYS A 9 2.38 -55.63 10.32
C LYS A 9 2.93 -54.33 9.77
N ARG A 10 2.00 -53.48 9.35
CA ARG A 10 2.25 -52.06 9.03
C ARG A 10 2.12 -51.28 10.34
N ASN A 11 3.22 -51.22 11.10
CA ASN A 11 3.36 -50.24 12.17
C ASN A 11 3.77 -48.91 11.53
N ASP A 12 2.81 -48.17 11.00
CA ASP A 12 2.96 -46.72 10.78
C ASP A 12 2.65 -46.01 12.10
N GLU A 13 3.49 -46.22 13.12
CA GLU A 13 3.60 -45.26 14.21
C GLU A 13 4.39 -44.08 13.65
N THR A 14 3.67 -43.07 13.17
CA THR A 14 4.25 -41.75 12.89
C THR A 14 4.86 -41.22 14.18
N VAL A 15 6.17 -41.41 14.34
CA VAL A 15 6.97 -40.86 15.43
C VAL A 15 6.77 -39.35 15.43
N GLU A 16 5.94 -38.86 16.35
CA GLU A 16 5.63 -37.44 16.46
C GLU A 16 6.94 -36.68 16.74
N ASN A 17 7.28 -35.71 15.89
CA ASN A 17 8.53 -34.96 16.01
C ASN A 17 8.63 -34.35 17.43
N PRO A 18 9.66 -34.69 18.23
CA PRO A 18 9.73 -34.31 19.65
C PRO A 18 9.71 -32.79 19.85
N ASN A 19 10.20 -32.01 18.88
CA ASN A 19 10.15 -30.55 18.91
C ASN A 19 8.71 -30.02 18.76
N LEU A 20 7.89 -30.69 17.95
CA LEU A 20 6.49 -30.32 17.73
C LEU A 20 5.64 -30.57 18.98
N SER A 21 5.82 -31.73 19.63
CA SER A 21 5.12 -32.04 20.88
C SER A 21 5.48 -31.05 22.00
N LEU A 22 6.77 -30.73 22.15
CA LEU A 22 7.22 -29.72 23.11
C LEU A 22 6.66 -28.33 22.81
N PHE A 23 6.59 -27.95 21.53
CA PHE A 23 6.00 -26.68 21.10
C PHE A 23 4.50 -26.62 21.42
N LYS A 24 3.71 -27.65 21.06
CA LYS A 24 2.29 -27.77 21.41
C LYS A 24 2.08 -27.61 22.92
N SER A 25 2.85 -28.35 23.72
CA SER A 25 2.78 -28.28 25.20
C SER A 25 3.04 -26.85 25.72
N LYS A 26 4.05 -26.16 25.19
CA LYS A 26 4.32 -24.75 25.54
C LYS A 26 3.17 -23.83 25.15
N CYS A 27 2.58 -24.03 23.98
CA CYS A 27 1.43 -23.25 23.50
C CYS A 27 0.20 -23.42 24.41
N PHE A 28 -0.13 -24.65 24.82
CA PHE A 28 -1.24 -24.90 25.74
C PHE A 28 -0.99 -24.33 27.14
N LYS A 29 0.25 -24.38 27.64
CA LYS A 29 0.59 -23.71 28.92
C LYS A 29 0.43 -22.19 28.83
N LEU A 30 0.70 -21.60 27.67
CA LEU A 30 0.65 -20.16 27.45
C LEU A 30 -0.78 -19.65 27.25
N ILE A 31 -1.60 -20.40 26.53
CA ILE A 31 -3.02 -20.12 26.29
C ILE A 31 -3.82 -21.41 26.50
N PRO A 32 -4.29 -21.71 27.72
CA PRO A 32 -5.03 -22.94 28.01
C PRO A 32 -6.30 -23.11 27.16
N ALA A 33 -6.95 -22.01 26.78
CA ALA A 33 -8.12 -22.02 25.90
C ALA A 33 -7.83 -22.63 24.51
N LEU A 34 -6.57 -22.68 24.09
CA LEU A 34 -6.16 -23.27 22.81
C LEU A 34 -6.44 -24.78 22.74
N ALA A 35 -6.55 -25.48 23.88
CA ALA A 35 -6.92 -26.89 23.93
C ALA A 35 -8.33 -27.17 23.39
N PHE A 36 -9.21 -26.16 23.43
CA PHE A 36 -10.60 -26.23 22.96
C PHE A 36 -10.84 -25.36 21.74
N PHE A 37 -9.80 -24.69 21.23
CA PHE A 37 -9.90 -23.81 20.09
C PHE A 37 -10.20 -24.61 18.83
N ARG A 38 -11.24 -24.17 18.12
CA ARG A 38 -11.62 -24.71 16.83
C ARG A 38 -11.64 -23.59 15.81
N TRP A 39 -11.01 -23.80 14.67
CA TRP A 39 -11.09 -22.93 13.51
C TRP A 39 -11.92 -23.62 12.44
N ASN A 40 -12.96 -22.97 11.93
CA ASN A 40 -13.93 -23.59 11.02
C ASN A 40 -14.52 -24.91 11.56
N ASN A 41 -14.82 -24.96 12.86
CA ASN A 41 -15.33 -26.13 13.60
C ASN A 41 -14.35 -27.31 13.76
N GLU A 42 -13.10 -27.16 13.30
CA GLU A 42 -12.06 -28.18 13.38
C GLU A 42 -10.95 -27.78 14.34
N ALA A 43 -10.34 -28.76 15.01
CA ALA A 43 -9.13 -28.52 15.80
C ALA A 43 -7.94 -28.24 14.86
N LEU A 44 -6.92 -27.56 15.38
CA LEU A 44 -5.69 -27.32 14.62
C LEU A 44 -5.04 -28.65 14.19
N ASN A 45 -4.89 -28.83 12.88
CA ASN A 45 -4.27 -30.04 12.33
C ASN A 45 -2.75 -30.03 12.51
N GLU A 46 -2.09 -31.17 12.27
CA GLU A 46 -0.65 -31.30 12.51
C GLU A 46 0.18 -30.40 11.60
N GLU A 47 -0.25 -30.16 10.36
CA GLU A 47 0.41 -29.28 9.40
C GLU A 47 0.41 -27.82 9.86
N GLN A 48 -0.72 -27.33 10.37
CA GLN A 48 -0.84 -26.00 10.95
C GLN A 48 0.10 -25.83 12.15
N TRP A 49 0.21 -26.86 13.00
CA TRP A 49 1.17 -26.85 14.11
C TRP A 49 2.62 -26.83 13.63
N LYS A 50 2.96 -27.64 12.62
CA LYS A 50 4.29 -27.68 12.01
C LYS A 50 4.66 -26.33 11.39
N GLU A 51 3.74 -25.71 10.67
CA GLU A 51 3.95 -24.40 10.06
C GLU A 51 4.12 -23.30 11.11
N ALA A 52 3.31 -23.32 12.19
CA ALA A 52 3.46 -22.37 13.29
C ALA A 52 4.82 -22.51 14.00
N LEU A 53 5.29 -23.74 14.22
CA LEU A 53 6.61 -24.03 14.78
C LEU A 53 7.72 -23.52 13.83
N HIS A 54 7.66 -23.90 12.55
CA HIS A 54 8.64 -23.51 11.55
C HIS A 54 8.78 -21.98 11.46
N ARG A 55 7.65 -21.24 11.46
CA ARG A 55 7.66 -19.78 11.49
C ARG A 55 8.26 -19.20 12.77
N PHE A 56 8.00 -19.82 13.93
CA PHE A 56 8.58 -19.39 15.19
C PHE A 56 10.09 -19.58 15.22
N GLU A 57 10.58 -20.73 14.74
CA GLU A 57 12.00 -21.07 14.65
C GLU A 57 12.74 -20.16 13.66
N ALA A 58 12.14 -19.89 12.49
CA ALA A 58 12.71 -18.99 11.48
C ALA A 58 12.98 -17.57 12.01
N LEU A 59 12.19 -17.11 12.99
CA LEU A 59 12.41 -15.80 13.63
C LEU A 59 13.56 -15.81 14.66
N GLY A 60 14.14 -16.97 14.97
CA GLY A 60 15.25 -17.12 15.91
C GLY A 60 14.93 -16.68 17.34
N ARG A 61 13.64 -16.71 17.73
CA ARG A 61 13.22 -16.20 19.05
C ARG A 61 13.34 -17.28 20.11
N LYS A 62 13.92 -16.90 21.26
CA LYS A 62 14.09 -17.81 22.41
C LYS A 62 12.80 -18.05 23.21
N LYS A 63 11.87 -17.10 23.20
CA LYS A 63 10.65 -17.13 24.04
C LYS A 63 9.40 -16.85 23.21
N LEU A 64 8.42 -17.74 23.33
CA LEU A 64 7.07 -17.57 22.78
C LEU A 64 6.22 -16.78 23.78
N THR A 65 5.51 -15.74 23.30
CA THR A 65 4.55 -14.98 24.10
C THR A 65 3.14 -15.19 23.55
N ALA A 66 2.10 -15.01 24.38
CA ALA A 66 0.72 -15.28 23.98
C ALA A 66 0.32 -14.45 22.75
N THR A 67 0.66 -13.16 22.74
CA THR A 67 0.43 -12.27 21.59
C THR A 67 1.13 -12.77 20.34
N HIS A 68 2.36 -13.28 20.45
CA HIS A 68 3.09 -13.78 19.30
C HIS A 68 2.52 -15.11 18.79
N LEU A 69 2.05 -15.98 19.68
CA LEU A 69 1.33 -17.20 19.31
C LEU A 69 0.05 -16.88 18.55
N VAL A 70 -0.76 -15.93 19.03
CA VAL A 70 -1.96 -15.47 18.32
C VAL A 70 -1.62 -14.95 16.92
N TYR A 71 -0.51 -14.22 16.78
CA TYR A 71 -0.03 -13.75 15.48
C TYR A 71 0.42 -14.89 14.55
N LEU A 72 1.15 -15.88 15.08
CA LEU A 72 1.53 -17.05 14.28
C LEU A 72 0.29 -17.80 13.80
N LEU A 73 -0.70 -17.98 14.67
CA LEU A 73 -1.97 -18.62 14.31
C LEU A 73 -2.74 -17.79 13.28
N SER A 74 -2.80 -16.46 13.40
CA SER A 74 -3.47 -15.61 12.40
C SER A 74 -2.81 -15.72 11.03
N GLU A 75 -1.48 -15.83 10.98
CA GLU A 75 -0.73 -16.03 9.74
C GLU A 75 -0.94 -17.42 9.12
N VAL A 76 -0.92 -18.48 9.94
CA VAL A 76 -1.10 -19.88 9.49
C VAL A 76 -2.53 -20.13 9.02
N LEU A 77 -3.52 -19.60 9.74
CA LEU A 77 -4.94 -19.75 9.43
C LEU A 77 -5.43 -18.71 8.41
N ASN A 78 -4.55 -17.81 7.97
CA ASN A 78 -4.83 -16.74 7.02
C ASN A 78 -6.06 -15.90 7.41
N THR A 79 -6.09 -15.45 8.65
CA THR A 79 -7.21 -14.69 9.23
C THR A 79 -6.72 -13.50 10.04
N ASP A 80 -7.64 -12.63 10.46
CA ASP A 80 -7.33 -11.47 11.27
C ASP A 80 -6.89 -11.86 12.68
N PHE A 81 -5.89 -11.14 13.20
CA PHE A 81 -5.41 -11.28 14.57
C PHE A 81 -6.56 -11.16 15.59
N GLU A 82 -7.47 -10.20 15.38
CA GLU A 82 -8.58 -9.93 16.32
C GLU A 82 -9.59 -11.09 16.33
N SER A 83 -9.81 -11.77 15.20
CA SER A 83 -10.67 -12.97 15.13
C SER A 83 -10.14 -14.07 16.06
N ILE A 84 -8.86 -14.42 15.93
CA ILE A 84 -8.20 -15.41 16.79
C ILE A 84 -8.16 -14.95 18.24
N SER A 85 -7.80 -13.68 18.48
CA SER A 85 -7.70 -13.11 19.82
C SER A 85 -9.03 -13.16 20.55
N SER A 86 -10.14 -12.86 19.87
CA SER A 86 -11.49 -12.87 20.45
C SER A 86 -11.93 -14.26 20.92
N THR A 87 -11.49 -15.32 20.24
CA THR A 87 -11.79 -16.72 20.60
C THR A 87 -10.88 -17.21 21.72
N LEU A 88 -9.60 -16.84 21.70
CA LEU A 88 -8.57 -17.38 22.60
C LEU A 88 -8.41 -16.61 23.91
N GLN A 89 -8.71 -15.31 23.93
CA GLN A 89 -8.59 -14.51 25.13
C GLN A 89 -9.94 -14.46 25.85
N LYS A 90 -9.97 -14.91 27.11
CA LYS A 90 -11.07 -14.57 28.01
C LYS A 90 -11.18 -13.05 28.04
N LYS A 91 -12.38 -12.49 27.88
CA LYS A 91 -12.65 -11.08 28.22
C LYS A 91 -12.11 -10.87 29.64
N ASN A 92 -10.97 -10.19 29.77
CA ASN A 92 -10.50 -9.79 31.08
C ASN A 92 -11.62 -8.94 31.68
N PRO A 93 -12.06 -9.21 32.93
CA PRO A 93 -12.99 -8.31 33.59
C PRO A 93 -12.41 -6.91 33.51
N GLY A 94 -13.24 -5.93 33.16
CA GLY A 94 -12.80 -4.55 33.00
C GLY A 94 -12.01 -4.16 34.23
N ARG A 95 -10.70 -3.95 34.07
CA ARG A 95 -9.91 -3.37 35.14
C ARG A 95 -10.45 -1.97 35.35
N SER A 96 -11.15 -1.76 36.45
CA SER A 96 -11.48 -0.42 36.90
C SER A 96 -10.14 0.28 37.16
N CYS A 97 -9.73 1.14 36.22
CA CYS A 97 -8.73 2.14 36.56
C CYS A 97 -9.25 2.87 37.80
N LYS A 98 -8.46 2.92 38.88
CA LYS A 98 -8.74 3.82 40.00
C LYS A 98 -9.06 5.18 39.39
N ARG A 99 -10.27 5.70 39.67
CA ARG A 99 -10.64 7.08 39.34
C ARG A 99 -9.51 7.96 39.85
N LYS A 100 -8.82 8.68 38.96
CA LYS A 100 -8.03 9.83 39.38
C LYS A 100 -9.04 10.82 39.97
N LEU A 101 -9.04 10.92 41.29
CA LEU A 101 -9.69 12.00 42.01
C LEU A 101 -9.09 13.33 41.53
N GLY A 102 -9.98 14.23 41.11
CA GLY A 102 -9.73 15.67 40.99
C GLY A 102 -8.48 16.09 40.24
N GLN A 103 -8.57 16.23 38.92
CA GLN A 103 -7.95 17.41 38.30
C GLN A 103 -9.09 18.28 37.81
N GLU A 104 -9.22 19.42 38.48
CA GLU A 104 -10.01 20.57 38.08
C GLU A 104 -9.88 20.81 36.57
N GLU A 105 -10.97 21.31 35.99
CA GLU A 105 -11.08 21.80 34.63
C GLU A 105 -9.92 22.72 34.26
N LYS A 106 -8.83 22.14 33.77
CA LYS A 106 -7.93 22.86 32.87
C LYS A 106 -8.62 22.86 31.51
N THR A 107 -9.42 23.92 31.33
CA THR A 107 -9.60 24.67 30.09
C THR A 107 -8.81 24.09 28.92
N LEU A 108 -9.53 23.61 27.90
CA LEU A 108 -9.10 23.31 26.53
C LEU A 108 -7.62 23.61 26.27
N ALA A 109 -6.75 22.73 26.74
CA ALA A 109 -5.32 22.82 26.47
C ALA A 109 -5.11 22.41 25.01
N SER A 110 -5.19 23.42 24.14
CA SER A 110 -4.43 23.55 22.91
C SER A 110 -4.19 22.24 22.15
N GLN A 111 -5.00 22.03 21.11
CA GLN A 111 -4.70 21.13 19.98
C GLN A 111 -3.42 21.50 19.19
N ASN A 112 -2.52 22.33 19.74
CA ASN A 112 -1.24 22.65 19.11
C ASN A 112 -0.10 21.92 19.83
N SER A 113 0.02 20.62 19.57
CA SER A 113 1.35 20.01 19.43
C SER A 113 1.57 19.57 17.98
N TYR A 114 1.36 20.51 17.06
CA TYR A 114 2.09 20.49 15.80
C TYR A 114 3.57 20.61 16.14
N SER A 115 4.20 19.45 16.32
CA SER A 115 5.64 19.27 16.25
C SER A 115 6.20 20.23 15.19
N LYS A 116 7.13 21.09 15.64
CA LYS A 116 7.88 22.03 14.79
C LYS A 116 8.32 21.29 13.53
N LYS A 117 7.63 21.52 12.41
CA LYS A 117 8.05 21.09 11.08
C LYS A 117 9.36 21.82 10.81
N ARG A 118 10.49 21.14 11.06
CA ARG A 118 11.77 21.54 10.50
C ARG A 118 11.61 21.51 8.98
N LYS A 119 11.57 22.69 8.36
CA LYS A 119 11.87 22.86 6.93
C LYS A 119 13.23 22.20 6.69
N ARG A 120 13.25 21.06 6.01
CA ARG A 120 14.45 20.60 5.34
C ARG A 120 14.55 21.41 4.06
N GLU A 121 15.59 22.24 3.98
CA GLU A 121 16.04 22.82 2.72
C GLU A 121 16.36 21.68 1.75
N ILE A 122 15.75 21.76 0.57
CA ILE A 122 16.27 21.11 -0.63
C ILE A 122 16.38 22.23 -1.65
N GLU A 123 17.58 22.79 -1.75
CA GLU A 123 18.02 23.47 -2.96
C GLU A 123 18.02 22.46 -4.12
N ALA A 124 17.25 22.78 -5.16
CA ALA A 124 17.60 22.62 -6.56
C ALA A 124 16.37 22.93 -7.42
N SER A 125 16.43 24.03 -8.18
CA SER A 125 15.41 24.52 -9.14
C SER A 125 14.03 24.75 -8.52
N ASP A 126 13.31 25.79 -8.97
CA ASP A 126 11.98 26.15 -8.47
C ASP A 126 11.10 24.91 -8.15
N PRO A 127 10.91 24.54 -6.87
CA PRO A 127 10.20 23.32 -6.47
C PRO A 127 8.76 23.28 -6.96
N SER A 128 8.21 24.45 -7.34
CA SER A 128 6.86 24.59 -7.86
C SER A 128 6.70 24.01 -9.27
N ARG A 129 7.76 24.01 -10.11
CA ARG A 129 7.70 23.58 -11.53
C ARG A 129 8.12 22.13 -11.80
N GLN A 130 8.02 21.26 -10.80
CA GLN A 130 8.41 19.84 -10.94
C GLN A 130 7.35 18.98 -11.62
N VAL A 131 6.09 19.44 -11.67
CA VAL A 131 4.99 18.71 -12.27
C VAL A 131 4.84 19.12 -13.73
N ILE A 132 4.88 18.14 -14.61
CA ILE A 132 4.73 18.31 -16.04
C ILE A 132 3.43 17.63 -16.49
N VAL A 133 2.68 18.31 -17.36
CA VAL A 133 1.48 17.77 -17.99
C VAL A 133 1.64 17.86 -19.50
N ASP A 134 1.17 16.84 -20.19
CA ASP A 134 1.20 16.75 -21.64
C ASP A 134 0.18 17.71 -22.26
N ASP A 135 0.65 18.74 -22.97
CA ASP A 135 -0.21 19.82 -23.49
C ASP A 135 -1.28 19.30 -24.48
N GLU A 136 -0.96 18.22 -25.20
CA GLU A 136 -1.85 17.58 -26.17
C GLU A 136 -3.06 16.88 -25.52
N ASN A 137 -2.99 16.62 -24.21
CA ASN A 137 -4.02 15.92 -23.45
C ASN A 137 -4.85 16.85 -22.55
N ILE A 138 -4.61 18.17 -22.60
CA ILE A 138 -5.34 19.17 -21.81
C ILE A 138 -6.40 19.87 -22.68
N PRO A 139 -7.69 19.81 -22.32
CA PRO A 139 -8.73 20.64 -22.93
C PRO A 139 -8.36 22.13 -22.88
N SER A 140 -8.59 22.86 -23.97
CA SER A 140 -8.27 24.29 -24.10
C SER A 140 -8.81 25.13 -22.92
N GLY A 141 -10.06 24.89 -22.51
CA GLY A 141 -10.71 25.59 -21.39
C GLY A 141 -10.11 25.32 -20.00
N LEU A 142 -9.18 24.37 -19.87
CA LEU A 142 -8.49 24.09 -18.59
C LEU A 142 -7.06 24.63 -18.55
N LYS A 143 -6.50 25.09 -19.68
CA LYS A 143 -5.07 25.46 -19.76
C LYS A 143 -4.69 26.55 -18.75
N ASP A 144 -5.56 27.53 -18.52
CA ASP A 144 -5.27 28.61 -17.57
C ASP A 144 -5.31 28.12 -16.11
N SER A 145 -6.24 27.23 -15.74
CA SER A 145 -6.24 26.58 -14.43
C SER A 145 -4.95 25.78 -14.17
N PHE A 146 -4.41 25.11 -15.19
CA PHE A 146 -3.12 24.41 -15.10
C PHE A 146 -1.93 25.39 -14.91
N LYS A 147 -1.97 26.57 -15.56
CA LYS A 147 -0.96 27.63 -15.36
C LYS A 147 -1.04 28.25 -13.97
N ASP A 148 -2.24 28.47 -13.44
CA ASP A 148 -2.45 29.04 -12.09
C ASP A 148 -1.91 28.12 -10.99
N LEU A 149 -1.95 26.80 -11.22
CA LEU A 149 -1.30 25.79 -10.38
C LEU A 149 0.22 25.72 -10.57
N ASN A 150 0.79 26.57 -11.42
CA ASN A 150 2.20 26.64 -11.78
C ASN A 150 2.75 25.31 -12.34
N LEU A 151 1.91 24.59 -13.10
CA LEU A 151 2.26 23.32 -13.72
C LEU A 151 2.93 23.58 -15.08
N ARG A 152 3.98 22.81 -15.40
CA ARG A 152 4.67 22.94 -16.68
C ARG A 152 3.93 22.16 -17.75
N MET A 153 3.32 22.87 -18.69
CA MET A 153 2.67 22.28 -19.86
C MET A 153 3.67 22.18 -21.02
N THR A 154 3.83 21.00 -21.60
CA THR A 154 4.72 20.77 -22.76
C THR A 154 4.31 19.50 -23.48
N SER A 155 4.52 19.42 -24.80
CA SER A 155 4.34 18.16 -25.55
C SER A 155 5.38 17.13 -25.10
N LEU A 156 4.95 15.89 -24.92
CA LEU A 156 5.80 14.80 -24.46
C LEU A 156 5.85 13.67 -25.49
N THR A 157 7.06 13.27 -25.90
CA THR A 157 7.25 12.12 -26.79
C THR A 157 7.62 10.85 -26.02
N PRO A 158 7.34 9.65 -26.55
CA PRO A 158 7.82 8.40 -25.95
C PRO A 158 9.34 8.40 -25.76
N GLY A 159 9.79 7.95 -24.59
CA GLY A 159 11.20 7.84 -24.24
C GLY A 159 11.62 6.40 -24.01
N THR A 160 12.90 6.11 -24.20
CA THR A 160 13.48 4.81 -23.86
C THR A 160 13.37 4.55 -22.34
N PRO A 161 12.87 3.38 -21.92
CA PRO A 161 12.85 2.97 -20.53
C PRO A 161 14.23 3.10 -19.87
N THR A 162 14.21 3.21 -18.54
CA THR A 162 15.41 3.21 -17.70
C THR A 162 15.37 2.00 -16.78
N LYS A 163 16.50 1.67 -16.15
CA LYS A 163 16.59 0.55 -15.21
C LYS A 163 15.52 0.64 -14.10
N GLU A 164 15.21 1.85 -13.68
CA GLU A 164 14.27 2.13 -12.60
C GLU A 164 12.83 2.33 -13.08
N PHE A 165 12.62 2.84 -14.31
CA PHE A 165 11.30 3.25 -14.80
C PHE A 165 11.00 2.64 -16.17
N VAL A 166 9.90 1.90 -16.26
CA VAL A 166 9.42 1.26 -17.50
C VAL A 166 8.75 2.28 -18.42
N GLU A 167 7.87 3.11 -17.87
CA GLU A 167 7.23 4.17 -18.64
C GLU A 167 8.04 5.46 -18.52
N VAL A 168 8.61 5.90 -19.63
CA VAL A 168 9.41 7.11 -19.73
C VAL A 168 8.92 7.92 -20.93
N LYS A 169 8.73 9.22 -20.74
CA LYS A 169 8.55 10.18 -21.83
C LYS A 169 9.71 11.17 -21.88
N ARG A 170 9.82 11.95 -22.95
CA ARG A 170 10.80 13.02 -23.13
C ARG A 170 10.13 14.35 -23.36
N THR A 171 10.69 15.41 -22.77
CA THR A 171 10.34 16.79 -23.11
C THR A 171 11.03 17.22 -24.42
N PRO A 172 10.64 18.35 -25.04
CA PRO A 172 11.31 18.85 -26.25
C PRO A 172 12.80 19.12 -26.04
N GLY A 173 13.20 19.48 -24.81
CA GLY A 173 14.60 19.60 -24.40
C GLY A 173 15.30 18.26 -24.08
N GLN A 174 14.77 17.13 -24.57
CA GLN A 174 15.30 15.77 -24.40
C GLN A 174 15.43 15.26 -22.95
N SER A 175 14.84 15.96 -21.97
CA SER A 175 14.86 15.53 -20.57
C SER A 175 13.86 14.39 -20.37
N LYS A 176 14.29 13.30 -19.72
CA LYS A 176 13.42 12.17 -19.39
C LYS A 176 12.49 12.50 -18.23
N VAL A 177 11.22 12.09 -18.35
CA VAL A 177 10.19 12.25 -17.33
C VAL A 177 9.47 10.92 -17.12
N ARG A 178 8.90 10.73 -15.92
CA ARG A 178 8.12 9.54 -15.55
C ARG A 178 6.75 9.93 -15.01
N PRO A 179 5.71 9.12 -15.23
CA PRO A 179 4.41 9.33 -14.60
C PRO A 179 4.52 9.14 -13.08
N PHE A 180 3.75 9.92 -12.32
CA PHE A 180 3.57 9.68 -10.88
C PHE A 180 2.11 9.65 -10.45
N TYR A 181 1.21 10.21 -11.25
CA TYR A 181 -0.23 10.18 -11.03
C TYR A 181 -0.96 10.17 -12.37
N THR A 182 -1.97 9.32 -12.50
CA THR A 182 -2.88 9.29 -13.65
C THR A 182 -4.31 9.18 -13.14
N LYS A 183 -5.21 9.98 -13.71
CA LYS A 183 -6.67 9.89 -13.49
C LYS A 183 -7.37 9.52 -14.79
N GLU A 184 -8.31 8.58 -14.69
CA GLU A 184 -9.13 8.07 -15.79
C GLU A 184 -10.61 8.09 -15.41
N GLY A 185 -11.48 8.26 -16.40
CA GLY A 185 -12.93 8.29 -16.22
C GLY A 185 -13.46 9.60 -15.61
N GLY A 186 -14.63 9.52 -14.99
CA GLY A 186 -15.36 10.71 -14.55
C GLY A 186 -15.82 11.56 -15.75
N SER A 187 -15.51 12.85 -15.74
CA SER A 187 -15.81 13.75 -16.86
C SER A 187 -14.69 13.83 -17.92
N LEU A 188 -13.64 13.00 -17.79
CA LEU A 188 -12.51 13.00 -18.72
C LEU A 188 -12.73 12.08 -19.91
N LYS A 189 -12.55 12.62 -21.13
CA LYS A 189 -12.54 11.84 -22.38
C LYS A 189 -11.22 11.09 -22.60
N ARG A 190 -10.12 11.54 -21.96
CA ARG A 190 -8.78 10.94 -22.04
C ARG A 190 -8.11 10.95 -20.66
N PRO A 191 -7.20 10.01 -20.37
CA PRO A 191 -6.45 10.00 -19.12
C PRO A 191 -5.66 11.30 -18.89
N LEU A 192 -5.79 11.89 -17.70
CA LEU A 192 -4.94 13.00 -17.27
C LEU A 192 -3.75 12.44 -16.49
N THR A 193 -2.54 12.59 -17.03
CA THR A 193 -1.31 12.10 -16.41
C THR A 193 -0.36 13.23 -16.02
N PHE A 194 0.13 13.18 -14.78
CA PHE A 194 1.16 14.06 -14.27
C PHE A 194 2.52 13.36 -14.23
N TYR A 195 3.53 14.07 -14.71
CA TYR A 195 4.90 13.60 -14.84
C TYR A 195 5.85 14.36 -13.93
N THR A 196 6.91 13.69 -13.47
CA THR A 196 8.06 14.32 -12.81
C THR A 196 9.35 14.01 -13.59
N PRO A 197 10.33 14.93 -13.58
CA PRO A 197 11.65 14.66 -14.14
C PRO A 197 12.32 13.44 -13.51
N ILE A 198 13.01 12.66 -14.34
CA ILE A 198 13.96 11.65 -13.88
C ILE A 198 15.29 12.37 -13.66
N SER A 199 15.77 12.39 -12.41
CA SER A 199 17.13 12.88 -12.13
C SER A 199 18.16 12.09 -12.95
N PRO A 200 19.19 12.73 -13.53
CA PRO A 200 20.26 12.02 -14.21
C PRO A 200 20.92 11.00 -13.27
N GLU A 201 21.45 9.93 -13.86
CA GLU A 201 22.20 8.90 -13.12
C GLU A 201 23.31 9.55 -12.27
N GLY A 202 23.40 9.14 -11.00
CA GLY A 202 24.48 9.55 -10.09
C GLY A 202 24.19 10.71 -9.13
N LYS A 203 23.06 11.45 -9.18
CA LYS A 203 22.74 12.48 -8.15
C LYS A 203 21.26 12.58 -7.73
N LYS A 204 21.08 12.59 -6.40
CA LYS A 204 19.96 13.13 -5.57
C LYS A 204 18.53 12.79 -6.02
N GLY A 205 18.05 11.59 -5.68
CA GLY A 205 16.61 11.29 -5.78
C GLY A 205 16.16 10.04 -5.02
N MET A 206 16.95 8.96 -5.09
CA MET A 206 16.63 7.68 -4.48
C MET A 206 17.85 6.97 -3.92
N VAL A 207 17.63 6.07 -2.96
CA VAL A 207 18.66 5.19 -2.38
C VAL A 207 19.13 4.21 -3.46
N ALA A 208 20.43 4.25 -3.76
CA ALA A 208 21.07 3.22 -4.58
C ALA A 208 21.26 1.95 -3.73
N ILE A 209 20.89 0.81 -4.26
CA ILE A 209 21.11 -0.49 -3.61
C ILE A 209 21.96 -1.37 -4.52
N LYS A 210 22.74 -2.26 -3.94
CA LYS A 210 23.45 -3.30 -4.68
C LYS A 210 22.49 -4.42 -5.05
N GLN A 211 22.72 -5.03 -6.21
CA GLN A 211 22.12 -6.32 -6.52
C GLN A 211 22.74 -7.34 -5.57
N VAL A 212 21.87 -8.11 -4.91
CA VAL A 212 22.24 -9.11 -3.91
C VAL A 212 21.43 -10.36 -4.17
N THR A 213 22.02 -11.51 -3.86
CA THR A 213 21.33 -12.81 -3.96
C THR A 213 20.51 -13.10 -2.70
N ALA A 214 19.53 -14.00 -2.80
CA ALA A 214 18.77 -14.44 -1.63
C ALA A 214 19.67 -15.03 -0.53
N GLN A 215 20.73 -15.73 -0.92
CA GLN A 215 21.68 -16.34 0.02
C GLN A 215 22.50 -15.27 0.76
N GLU A 216 23.03 -14.26 0.06
CA GLU A 216 23.77 -13.16 0.69
C GLU A 216 22.90 -12.39 1.70
N ILE A 217 21.62 -12.20 1.40
CA ILE A 217 20.67 -11.57 2.31
C ILE A 217 20.48 -12.45 3.56
N LYS A 218 20.31 -13.76 3.37
CA LYS A 218 20.14 -14.74 4.46
C LYS A 218 21.38 -14.84 5.34
N ASP A 219 22.58 -14.79 4.78
CA ASP A 219 23.84 -14.82 5.53
C ASP A 219 24.00 -13.57 6.40
N LYS A 220 23.63 -12.40 5.88
CA LYS A 220 23.66 -11.14 6.65
C LYS A 220 22.53 -11.04 7.67
N ILE A 221 21.36 -11.64 7.38
CA ILE A 221 20.17 -11.58 8.23
C ILE A 221 19.50 -12.96 8.30
N PRO A 222 20.03 -13.89 9.13
CA PRO A 222 19.50 -15.27 9.18
C PRO A 222 18.06 -15.36 9.69
N THR A 223 17.63 -14.39 10.51
CA THR A 223 16.29 -14.34 11.11
C THR A 223 15.25 -13.66 10.22
N LEU A 224 15.58 -13.33 8.96
CA LEU A 224 14.69 -12.60 8.07
C LEU A 224 13.50 -13.46 7.67
N ALA A 225 12.31 -13.06 8.11
CA ALA A 225 11.05 -13.71 7.74
C ALA A 225 10.33 -12.99 6.58
N ALA A 226 10.76 -11.77 6.25
CA ALA A 226 10.16 -11.01 5.15
C ALA A 226 10.56 -11.60 3.79
N GLN A 227 9.57 -11.70 2.91
CA GLN A 227 9.73 -12.11 1.52
C GLN A 227 9.34 -10.95 0.61
N ARG A 228 9.56 -11.10 -0.70
CA ARG A 228 9.03 -10.15 -1.68
C ARG A 228 7.52 -10.09 -1.54
N ALA A 229 7.01 -8.90 -1.23
CA ALA A 229 5.58 -8.66 -1.28
C ALA A 229 5.07 -8.91 -2.70
N LYS A 230 3.97 -9.65 -2.80
CA LYS A 230 3.25 -9.89 -4.05
C LYS A 230 2.22 -8.77 -4.27
N PRO A 231 1.65 -8.64 -5.48
CA PRO A 231 0.50 -7.79 -5.69
C PRO A 231 -0.64 -8.13 -4.71
N ILE A 232 -1.26 -7.12 -4.13
CA ILE A 232 -2.39 -7.28 -3.20
C ILE A 232 -3.55 -6.45 -3.73
N THR A 233 -4.71 -7.09 -3.89
CA THR A 233 -5.98 -6.43 -4.19
C THR A 233 -6.86 -6.46 -2.95
N PHE A 234 -7.42 -5.31 -2.57
CA PHE A 234 -8.28 -5.16 -1.41
C PHE A 234 -9.32 -4.07 -1.64
N GLN A 235 -10.40 -4.12 -0.87
CA GLN A 235 -11.45 -3.10 -0.86
C GLN A 235 -11.42 -2.38 0.48
N VAL A 236 -11.45 -1.05 0.44
CA VAL A 236 -11.52 -0.23 1.64
C VAL A 236 -12.95 0.27 1.80
N PHE A 237 -13.56 -0.05 2.93
CA PHE A 237 -14.91 0.40 3.26
C PHE A 237 -14.88 1.49 4.34
N GLN A 238 -15.91 2.33 4.38
CA GLN A 238 -16.07 3.33 5.43
C GLN A 238 -16.10 2.71 6.83
N LYS A 239 -16.76 1.54 6.99
CA LYS A 239 -16.86 0.82 8.27
C LYS A 239 -15.49 0.43 8.83
N ASP A 240 -14.53 0.08 7.97
CA ASP A 240 -13.20 -0.36 8.38
C ASP A 240 -12.38 0.83 8.89
N ILE A 241 -12.54 2.01 8.29
CA ILE A 241 -11.88 3.24 8.76
C ILE A 241 -12.43 3.66 10.14
N LYS A 242 -13.76 3.56 10.32
CA LYS A 242 -14.43 3.87 11.59
C LYS A 242 -14.02 2.92 12.71
N SER A 243 -13.85 1.62 12.43
CA SER A 243 -13.41 0.64 13.43
C SER A 243 -11.91 0.74 13.75
N ASN A 244 -11.08 1.19 12.79
CA ASN A 244 -9.62 1.20 12.93
C ASN A 244 -9.00 2.55 13.31
N THR A 245 -9.79 3.59 13.61
CA THR A 245 -9.28 4.94 13.96
C THR A 245 -8.37 4.94 15.20
N ARG A 246 -8.42 3.88 16.03
CA ARG A 246 -7.57 3.67 17.21
C ARG A 246 -6.75 2.37 17.15
N SER A 247 -6.66 1.73 15.99
CA SER A 247 -5.91 0.49 15.84
C SER A 247 -4.42 0.77 16.09
N THR A 248 -3.86 0.08 17.09
CA THR A 248 -2.44 0.16 17.44
C THR A 248 -1.75 -1.13 17.06
N ARG A 249 -0.49 -1.02 16.65
CA ARG A 249 0.33 -2.18 16.32
C ARG A 249 0.48 -3.07 17.56
N ARG A 250 -0.09 -4.27 17.51
CA ARG A 250 -0.06 -5.23 18.62
C ARG A 250 1.33 -5.83 18.84
N ILE A 251 2.11 -5.94 17.76
CA ILE A 251 3.45 -6.50 17.76
C ILE A 251 4.39 -5.52 17.05
N PRO A 252 5.64 -5.33 17.52
CA PRO A 252 6.62 -4.54 16.78
C PRO A 252 6.92 -5.17 15.41
N GLN A 253 7.02 -4.37 14.35
CA GLN A 253 7.32 -4.88 12.99
C GLN A 253 8.59 -5.73 12.93
N LYS A 254 9.64 -5.34 13.68
CA LYS A 254 10.88 -6.15 13.82
C LYS A 254 10.59 -7.58 14.32
N SER A 255 9.62 -7.75 15.22
CA SER A 255 9.27 -9.07 15.76
C SER A 255 8.51 -9.93 14.74
N MET A 256 7.92 -9.31 13.71
CA MET A 256 7.22 -10.01 12.64
C MET A 256 8.16 -10.32 11.47
N THR A 257 8.98 -9.34 11.07
CA THR A 257 9.92 -9.47 9.94
C THR A 257 11.25 -10.08 10.33
N GLY A 258 11.55 -10.17 11.62
CA GLY A 258 12.80 -10.67 12.18
C GLY A 258 13.98 -9.68 12.12
N THR A 259 13.82 -8.52 11.48
CA THR A 259 14.87 -7.50 11.39
C THR A 259 14.31 -6.07 11.30
N THR A 260 15.16 -5.07 11.53
CA THR A 260 14.79 -3.66 11.28
C THR A 260 14.93 -3.36 9.79
N CYS A 261 14.10 -2.45 9.27
CA CYS A 261 14.20 -2.06 7.86
C CYS A 261 15.58 -1.46 7.55
N GLN A 262 16.16 -0.69 8.47
CA GLN A 262 17.54 -0.19 8.35
C GLN A 262 18.55 -1.31 8.10
N LYS A 263 18.51 -2.41 8.88
CA LYS A 263 19.42 -3.55 8.68
C LYS A 263 19.21 -4.21 7.31
N LEU A 264 17.98 -4.27 6.83
CA LEU A 264 17.70 -4.78 5.48
C LEU A 264 18.32 -3.90 4.40
N PHE A 265 18.18 -2.57 4.49
CA PHE A 265 18.84 -1.64 3.56
C PHE A 265 20.37 -1.78 3.62
N ALA A 266 20.95 -1.90 4.82
CA ALA A 266 22.38 -2.15 4.99
C ALA A 266 22.84 -3.47 4.34
N ALA A 267 22.03 -4.54 4.44
CA ALA A 267 22.33 -5.81 3.78
C ALA A 267 22.38 -5.69 2.25
N HIS A 268 21.63 -4.73 1.68
CA HIS A 268 21.68 -4.36 0.25
C HIS A 268 22.77 -3.32 -0.06
N GLY A 269 23.75 -3.13 0.82
CA GLY A 269 24.92 -2.29 0.58
C GLY A 269 24.68 -0.79 0.72
N VAL A 270 23.62 -0.39 1.42
CA VAL A 270 23.33 1.02 1.70
C VAL A 270 24.04 1.46 2.97
N ASP A 271 24.78 2.56 2.90
CA ASP A 271 25.38 3.18 4.07
C ASP A 271 24.29 3.82 4.93
N THR A 272 23.88 3.12 5.99
CA THR A 272 22.82 3.61 6.88
C THR A 272 23.40 4.50 7.97
N ILE A 273 23.01 5.77 7.98
CA ILE A 273 23.37 6.71 9.05
C ILE A 273 22.42 6.52 10.22
N LEU A 274 22.96 6.29 11.42
CA LEU A 274 22.19 6.31 12.66
C LEU A 274 21.81 7.76 12.98
N LYS A 275 20.52 8.06 12.95
CA LYS A 275 20.00 9.37 13.38
C LYS A 275 19.71 9.35 14.87
N LEU A 276 20.00 10.48 15.54
CA LEU A 276 19.62 10.73 16.93
C LEU A 276 18.12 10.48 17.19
N HIS A 277 17.27 10.79 16.20
CA HIS A 277 15.83 10.57 16.26
C HIS A 277 15.29 9.94 14.97
N GLY A 278 14.55 8.85 15.14
CA GLY A 278 13.87 8.14 14.05
C GLY A 278 14.80 7.31 13.16
N SER A 279 14.20 6.59 12.21
CA SER A 279 14.89 5.82 11.18
C SER A 279 14.60 6.44 9.82
N GLU A 280 15.58 6.43 8.91
CA GLU A 280 15.33 6.80 7.50
C GLU A 280 14.66 5.68 6.71
N TYR A 281 14.53 4.49 7.29
CA TYR A 281 14.02 3.30 6.64
C TYR A 281 12.90 2.70 7.48
N HIS A 282 11.74 2.49 6.87
CA HIS A 282 10.53 2.01 7.51
C HIS A 282 10.06 0.71 6.88
N TRP A 283 9.48 -0.16 7.71
CA TRP A 283 8.57 -1.18 7.21
C TRP A 283 7.23 -0.48 6.98
N SER A 284 6.89 -0.22 5.72
CA SER A 284 5.64 0.42 5.33
C SER A 284 4.54 -0.62 5.12
N HIS A 285 3.35 -0.32 5.63
CA HIS A 285 2.16 -1.04 5.27
C HIS A 285 1.78 -0.72 3.82
N ILE A 286 1.53 -1.72 2.98
CA ILE A 286 0.99 -1.50 1.63
C ILE A 286 -0.47 -1.06 1.74
N TRP A 287 -1.24 -1.83 2.51
CA TRP A 287 -2.58 -1.49 2.96
C TRP A 287 -2.47 -0.92 4.38
N GLY A 288 -2.59 0.41 4.51
CA GLY A 288 -2.46 1.10 5.79
C GLY A 288 -3.44 0.60 6.85
N LEU A 289 -2.99 0.52 8.11
CA LEU A 289 -3.81 0.06 9.24
C LEU A 289 -5.09 0.90 9.42
N LEU A 290 -5.00 2.22 9.17
CA LEU A 290 -6.14 3.13 9.22
C LEU A 290 -7.23 2.75 8.22
N LEU A 291 -6.86 2.12 7.10
CA LEU A 291 -7.77 1.71 6.03
C LEU A 291 -8.29 0.28 6.22
N GLY A 292 -8.05 -0.35 7.38
CA GLY A 292 -8.43 -1.75 7.63
C GLY A 292 -7.34 -2.78 7.30
N GLY A 293 -6.12 -2.34 6.96
CA GLY A 293 -5.06 -3.27 6.61
C GLY A 293 -4.60 -4.14 7.77
N GLN A 294 -4.30 -5.40 7.47
CA GLN A 294 -3.79 -6.35 8.45
C GLN A 294 -2.36 -6.02 8.89
N HIS A 295 -2.07 -6.24 10.17
CA HIS A 295 -0.72 -6.13 10.71
C HIS A 295 0.09 -7.43 10.48
N SER A 296 0.38 -7.73 9.21
CA SER A 296 1.06 -8.95 8.75
C SER A 296 2.37 -8.66 8.02
N VAL A 297 3.28 -9.65 7.92
CA VAL A 297 4.51 -9.52 7.11
C VAL A 297 4.20 -9.37 5.63
N LYS A 298 3.17 -10.07 5.13
CA LYS A 298 2.74 -9.99 3.73
C LYS A 298 2.31 -8.57 3.32
N ASN A 299 1.80 -7.79 4.27
CA ASN A 299 1.38 -6.40 4.07
C ASN A 299 2.52 -5.39 4.34
N LEU A 300 3.77 -5.82 4.51
CA LEU A 300 4.89 -4.93 4.76
C LEU A 300 5.90 -4.94 3.62
N ILE A 301 6.32 -3.75 3.22
CA ILE A 301 7.45 -3.55 2.30
C ILE A 301 8.49 -2.63 2.93
N PRO A 302 9.78 -2.83 2.62
CA PRO A 302 10.81 -1.92 3.07
C PRO A 302 10.81 -0.66 2.18
N THR A 303 10.79 0.50 2.81
CA THR A 303 10.80 1.79 2.14
C THR A 303 11.69 2.77 2.88
N THR A 304 12.01 3.89 2.22
CA THR A 304 12.47 5.08 2.93
C THR A 304 11.32 5.73 3.70
N ALA A 305 11.66 6.44 4.78
CA ALA A 305 10.69 7.22 5.55
C ALA A 305 9.95 8.24 4.66
N ALA A 306 10.67 8.88 3.72
CA ALA A 306 10.06 9.83 2.78
C ALA A 306 9.01 9.16 1.88
N ALA A 307 9.29 7.98 1.32
CA ALA A 307 8.31 7.23 0.52
C ALA A 307 7.10 6.80 1.35
N ASN A 308 7.31 6.34 2.59
CA ASN A 308 6.24 6.03 3.52
C ASN A 308 5.33 7.24 3.80
N TYR A 309 5.91 8.43 4.01
CA TYR A 309 5.13 9.64 4.22
C TYR A 309 4.39 10.11 2.96
N ASN A 310 4.93 9.86 1.76
CA ASN A 310 4.22 10.13 0.52
C ASN A 310 2.97 9.27 0.40
N MET A 311 3.07 7.97 0.69
CA MET A 311 1.92 7.06 0.73
C MET A 311 0.83 7.56 1.69
N LEU A 312 1.21 7.97 2.90
CA LEU A 312 0.27 8.57 3.86
C LEU A 312 -0.37 9.87 3.32
N LYS A 313 0.43 10.77 2.72
CA LYS A 313 -0.01 12.11 2.30
C LYS A 313 -0.98 12.06 1.13
N ILE A 314 -0.72 11.26 0.10
CA ILE A 314 -1.47 11.32 -1.17
C ILE A 314 -2.46 10.18 -1.35
N PHE A 315 -2.25 9.06 -0.68
CA PHE A 315 -3.06 7.86 -0.83
C PHE A 315 -3.92 7.63 0.41
N GLU A 316 -3.33 7.30 1.56
CA GLU A 316 -4.13 6.83 2.71
C GLU A 316 -5.09 7.91 3.24
N LYS A 317 -4.60 9.14 3.41
CA LYS A 317 -5.44 10.25 3.86
C LYS A 317 -6.55 10.59 2.86
N TYR A 318 -6.29 10.47 1.56
CA TYR A 318 -7.30 10.73 0.54
C TYR A 318 -8.40 9.68 0.57
N VAL A 319 -8.04 8.39 0.57
CA VAL A 319 -9.01 7.28 0.63
C VAL A 319 -9.86 7.39 1.89
N ALA A 320 -9.23 7.64 3.05
CA ALA A 320 -9.95 7.82 4.30
C ALA A 320 -10.92 9.01 4.24
N LYS A 321 -10.46 10.17 3.77
CA LYS A 321 -11.28 11.38 3.61
C LYS A 321 -12.45 11.12 2.66
N ARG A 322 -12.18 10.56 1.47
CA ARG A 322 -13.19 10.33 0.43
C ARG A 322 -14.32 9.40 0.89
N LEU A 323 -14.01 8.38 1.68
CA LEU A 323 -15.03 7.44 2.21
C LEU A 323 -15.75 7.97 3.46
N THR A 324 -15.14 8.88 4.22
CA THR A 324 -15.71 9.37 5.50
C THR A 324 -16.40 10.73 5.42
N GLU A 325 -16.11 11.54 4.40
CA GLU A 325 -16.81 12.79 4.17
C GLU A 325 -18.27 12.51 3.82
N GLY A 326 -19.19 12.92 4.72
CA GLY A 326 -20.62 12.67 4.69
C GLY A 326 -21.38 13.38 3.57
N LYS A 327 -20.96 13.19 2.32
CA LYS A 327 -21.71 13.57 1.14
C LYS A 327 -22.90 12.61 0.99
N ALA A 328 -24.04 13.11 0.53
CA ALA A 328 -25.26 12.33 0.34
C ALA A 328 -25.05 11.10 -0.59
N ASN A 329 -24.05 11.17 -1.47
CA ASN A 329 -23.61 10.08 -2.35
C ASN A 329 -22.24 9.53 -1.94
N SER A 330 -22.02 9.28 -0.65
CA SER A 330 -20.74 8.73 -0.18
C SER A 330 -20.51 7.34 -0.76
N LEU A 331 -19.32 7.13 -1.33
CA LEU A 331 -18.90 5.85 -1.87
C LEU A 331 -18.93 4.76 -0.79
N ASP A 332 -19.44 3.58 -1.12
CA ASP A 332 -19.44 2.44 -0.20
C ASP A 332 -18.03 1.88 0.02
N CYS A 333 -17.27 1.79 -1.09
CA CYS A 333 -15.91 1.28 -1.07
C CYS A 333 -15.04 1.84 -2.20
N ILE A 334 -13.73 1.72 -2.04
CA ILE A 334 -12.75 1.93 -3.10
C ILE A 334 -11.98 0.62 -3.25
N GLN A 335 -11.93 0.07 -4.47
CA GLN A 335 -11.10 -1.09 -4.80
C GLN A 335 -9.69 -0.61 -5.11
N ILE A 336 -8.70 -1.31 -4.55
CA ILE A 336 -7.30 -0.91 -4.61
C ILE A 336 -6.47 -2.14 -4.97
N THR A 337 -5.62 -2.02 -5.98
CA THR A 337 -4.60 -3.00 -6.33
C THR A 337 -3.23 -2.37 -6.16
N ALA A 338 -2.45 -2.90 -5.23
CA ALA A 338 -1.11 -2.45 -4.94
C ALA A 338 -0.08 -3.43 -5.53
N ILE A 339 0.79 -2.93 -6.39
CA ILE A 339 1.74 -3.72 -7.18
C ILE A 339 3.17 -3.25 -6.84
N PRO A 340 3.88 -3.96 -5.95
CA PRO A 340 5.29 -3.70 -5.72
C PRO A 340 6.10 -4.20 -6.92
N LYS A 341 6.95 -3.34 -7.47
CA LYS A 341 7.86 -3.67 -8.56
C LYS A 341 9.27 -3.84 -8.03
N TYR A 342 9.96 -4.87 -8.47
CA TYR A 342 11.36 -5.14 -8.14
C TYR A 342 12.24 -5.00 -9.37
N GLU A 343 13.54 -4.90 -9.14
CA GLU A 343 14.54 -4.86 -10.21
C GLU A 343 14.67 -6.24 -10.87
N GLU A 344 14.67 -6.28 -12.19
CA GLU A 344 14.83 -7.50 -12.97
C GLU A 344 16.22 -8.12 -12.69
N ASN A 345 16.28 -9.45 -12.59
CA ASN A 345 17.52 -10.21 -12.30
C ASN A 345 18.18 -9.92 -10.95
N SER A 346 17.41 -9.45 -9.97
CA SER A 346 17.86 -9.28 -8.58
C SER A 346 16.98 -10.14 -7.66
N ASP A 347 17.50 -10.55 -6.50
CA ASP A 347 16.71 -11.12 -5.39
C ASP A 347 16.38 -10.07 -4.31
N SER A 348 16.65 -8.79 -4.59
CA SER A 348 16.37 -7.69 -3.67
C SER A 348 14.95 -7.77 -3.11
N LEU A 349 14.84 -7.65 -1.78
CA LEU A 349 13.56 -7.57 -1.08
C LEU A 349 13.03 -6.15 -1.01
N ILE A 350 13.79 -5.18 -1.52
CA ILE A 350 13.42 -3.77 -1.56
C ILE A 350 12.83 -3.48 -2.94
N PRO A 351 11.53 -3.15 -3.06
CA PRO A 351 10.95 -2.74 -4.34
C PRO A 351 11.63 -1.47 -4.86
N ILE A 352 11.62 -1.27 -6.18
CA ILE A 352 11.99 0.01 -6.82
C ILE A 352 10.81 0.99 -6.79
N GLU A 353 9.60 0.45 -6.89
CA GLU A 353 8.37 1.21 -7.07
C GLU A 353 7.19 0.47 -6.44
N LEU A 354 6.20 1.22 -5.98
CA LEU A 354 4.88 0.73 -5.63
C LEU A 354 3.86 1.46 -6.49
N LYS A 355 3.16 0.71 -7.35
CA LYS A 355 2.04 1.22 -8.13
C LYS A 355 0.73 0.91 -7.39
N LEU A 356 -0.06 1.94 -7.12
CA LEU A 356 -1.36 1.85 -6.47
C LEU A 356 -2.44 2.20 -7.50
N ASN A 357 -3.22 1.22 -7.91
CA ASN A 357 -4.36 1.41 -8.80
C ASN A 357 -5.63 1.45 -7.95
N LEU A 358 -6.34 2.57 -7.95
CA LEU A 358 -7.60 2.77 -7.25
C LEU A 358 -8.72 2.82 -8.28
N SER A 359 -9.86 2.22 -7.97
CA SER A 359 -11.05 2.28 -8.81
C SER A 359 -12.31 2.31 -7.96
N TRP A 360 -13.25 3.18 -8.33
CA TRP A 360 -14.55 3.29 -7.68
C TRP A 360 -15.61 3.83 -8.63
N GLU A 361 -16.87 3.75 -8.22
CA GLU A 361 -18.01 4.31 -8.94
C GLU A 361 -18.56 5.51 -8.20
N ASP A 362 -18.47 6.69 -8.80
CA ASP A 362 -19.00 7.93 -8.23
C ASP A 362 -20.40 8.22 -8.77
N ARG A 363 -21.31 8.68 -7.92
CA ARG A 363 -22.67 9.06 -8.34
C ARG A 363 -22.79 10.56 -8.43
N ASP A 364 -23.17 11.07 -9.60
CA ASP A 364 -23.43 12.49 -9.79
C ASP A 364 -24.71 12.94 -9.06
N SER A 365 -25.01 14.24 -9.10
CA SER A 365 -26.20 14.82 -8.48
C SER A 365 -27.52 14.33 -9.08
N LEU A 366 -27.47 13.75 -10.29
CA LEU A 366 -28.62 13.18 -10.99
C LEU A 366 -28.73 11.66 -10.75
N GLY A 367 -27.80 11.07 -9.99
CA GLY A 367 -27.76 9.64 -9.66
C GLY A 367 -27.06 8.77 -10.69
N ASN A 368 -26.46 9.33 -11.76
CA ASN A 368 -25.73 8.54 -12.75
C ASN A 368 -24.40 8.05 -12.17
N SER A 369 -24.08 6.78 -12.39
CA SER A 369 -22.81 6.19 -11.98
C SER A 369 -21.72 6.50 -13.01
N LYS A 370 -20.60 7.05 -12.54
CA LYS A 370 -19.38 7.31 -13.31
C LYS A 370 -18.24 6.50 -12.72
N LYS A 371 -17.62 5.67 -13.56
CA LYS A 371 -16.40 4.96 -13.18
C LYS A 371 -15.22 5.92 -13.14
N ILE A 372 -14.47 5.88 -12.06
CA ILE A 372 -13.24 6.65 -11.89
C ILE A 372 -12.13 5.66 -11.53
N ALA A 373 -10.97 5.84 -12.16
CA ALA A 373 -9.76 5.14 -11.79
C ALA A 373 -8.59 6.12 -11.59
N GLU A 374 -7.74 5.81 -10.62
CA GLU A 374 -6.50 6.54 -10.37
C GLU A 374 -5.33 5.56 -10.32
N THR A 375 -4.21 5.95 -10.89
CA THR A 375 -2.93 5.28 -10.70
C THR A 375 -1.99 6.21 -9.98
N ILE A 376 -1.43 5.77 -8.85
CA ILE A 376 -0.41 6.50 -8.09
C ILE A 376 0.87 5.68 -8.11
N THR A 377 1.96 6.29 -8.56
CA THR A 377 3.26 5.62 -8.66
C THR A 377 4.23 6.23 -7.64
N LEU A 378 4.70 5.39 -6.71
CA LEU A 378 5.59 5.78 -5.62
C LEU A 378 6.95 5.10 -5.75
N ASN A 379 8.03 5.89 -5.80
CA ASN A 379 9.38 5.35 -5.63
C ASN A 379 9.63 5.04 -4.15
N THR A 380 9.72 3.75 -3.82
CA THR A 380 9.89 3.21 -2.45
C THR A 380 11.25 3.52 -1.85
N ARG A 381 12.23 3.88 -2.69
CA ARG A 381 13.61 4.24 -2.34
C ARG A 381 13.84 5.76 -2.33
N SER A 382 12.82 6.59 -2.57
CA SER A 382 12.96 8.05 -2.69
C SER A 382 13.50 8.70 -1.41
N TYR A 383 14.42 9.64 -1.53
CA TYR A 383 14.81 10.51 -0.39
C TYR A 383 13.86 11.71 -0.21
N ARG A 384 13.00 11.97 -1.19
CA ARG A 384 12.20 13.18 -1.28
C ARG A 384 10.73 12.89 -0.96
N THR A 385 10.18 13.75 -0.10
CA THR A 385 8.74 13.85 0.06
C THR A 385 8.15 14.61 -1.14
N MET A 386 6.92 14.30 -1.53
CA MET A 386 6.21 15.08 -2.55
C MET A 386 6.08 16.53 -2.12
N THR A 387 6.35 17.44 -3.06
CA THR A 387 6.21 18.88 -2.87
C THR A 387 4.74 19.24 -2.68
N ASP A 388 4.47 20.46 -2.20
CA ASP A 388 3.09 20.92 -2.07
C ASP A 388 2.44 21.15 -3.45
N SER A 389 3.21 21.56 -4.46
CA SER A 389 2.72 21.65 -5.85
C SER A 389 2.27 20.30 -6.41
N MET A 390 3.02 19.21 -6.16
CA MET A 390 2.59 17.86 -6.54
C MET A 390 1.28 17.46 -5.87
N VAL A 391 1.12 17.79 -4.59
CA VAL A 391 -0.10 17.46 -3.84
C VAL A 391 -1.29 18.32 -4.27
N GLN A 392 -1.06 19.60 -4.58
CA GLN A 392 -2.08 20.49 -5.13
C GLN A 392 -2.53 20.03 -6.51
N ALA A 393 -1.61 19.64 -7.40
CA ALA A 393 -1.96 19.09 -8.71
C ALA A 393 -2.87 17.85 -8.60
N ILE A 394 -2.51 16.89 -7.74
CA ILE A 394 -3.35 15.71 -7.47
C ILE A 394 -4.71 16.11 -6.89
N SER A 395 -4.73 17.06 -5.95
CA SER A 395 -5.97 17.56 -5.34
C SER A 395 -6.90 18.19 -6.37
N PHE A 396 -6.35 19.02 -7.26
CA PHE A 396 -7.08 19.64 -8.37
C PHE A 396 -7.71 18.57 -9.28
N ALA A 397 -6.93 17.57 -9.69
CA ALA A 397 -7.45 16.48 -10.52
C ALA A 397 -8.59 15.70 -9.85
N ARG A 398 -8.56 15.58 -8.52
CA ARG A 398 -9.56 14.86 -7.71
C ARG A 398 -10.85 15.62 -7.45
N HIS A 399 -10.79 16.94 -7.31
CA HIS A 399 -11.89 17.74 -6.78
C HIS A 399 -12.39 18.80 -7.76
N ASP A 400 -11.46 19.58 -8.33
CA ASP A 400 -11.80 20.79 -9.06
C ASP A 400 -12.01 20.50 -10.55
N LEU A 401 -11.31 19.50 -11.08
CA LEU A 401 -11.39 19.10 -12.48
C LEU A 401 -12.80 18.68 -12.91
N GLU A 402 -13.51 17.90 -12.08
CA GLU A 402 -14.90 17.47 -12.37
C GLU A 402 -15.84 18.67 -12.40
N LEU A 403 -15.68 19.59 -11.45
CA LEU A 403 -16.49 20.80 -11.37
C LEU A 403 -16.25 21.68 -12.62
N MET A 404 -14.99 21.92 -12.98
CA MET A 404 -14.66 22.74 -14.15
C MET A 404 -15.12 22.10 -15.46
N MET A 405 -14.95 20.79 -15.63
CA MET A 405 -15.41 20.07 -16.83
C MET A 405 -16.94 20.09 -16.98
N SER A 406 -17.69 20.19 -15.88
CA SER A 406 -19.16 20.33 -15.96
C SER A 406 -19.63 21.72 -16.45
N VAL A 407 -18.79 22.74 -16.29
CA VAL A 407 -19.09 24.13 -16.69
C VAL A 407 -18.63 24.42 -18.12
N ILE A 408 -17.58 23.75 -18.58
CA ILE A 408 -17.12 23.79 -19.98
C ILE A 408 -18.13 22.98 -20.81
N LYS A 409 -19.22 23.64 -21.25
CA LYS A 409 -20.17 23.05 -22.21
C LYS A 409 -19.41 22.51 -23.42
N PRO A 410 -19.80 21.36 -23.99
CA PRO A 410 -19.30 20.96 -25.29
C PRO A 410 -19.82 21.97 -26.32
N GLU A 411 -18.97 22.87 -26.80
CA GLU A 411 -19.31 23.81 -27.88
C GLU A 411 -19.50 23.14 -29.26
N ASN A 412 -19.51 21.80 -29.36
CA ASN A 412 -19.56 21.09 -30.64
C ASN A 412 -20.41 19.80 -30.58
N ASP A 413 -21.69 19.91 -30.23
CA ASP A 413 -22.68 18.86 -30.54
C ASP A 413 -23.88 19.38 -31.36
N ASP A 414 -23.83 20.63 -31.84
CA ASP A 414 -24.87 21.25 -32.67
C ASP A 414 -24.51 21.29 -34.18
N SER A 415 -23.69 20.34 -34.67
CA SER A 415 -23.41 20.20 -36.10
C SER A 415 -23.77 18.82 -36.64
N GLN A 416 -25.05 18.47 -36.54
CA GLN A 416 -25.72 17.59 -37.52
C GLN A 416 -27.13 18.12 -37.80
N LEU A 417 -27.18 19.33 -38.36
CA LEU A 417 -28.28 19.76 -39.21
C LEU A 417 -27.66 20.40 -40.45
N GLU A 418 -27.37 19.59 -41.46
CA GLU A 418 -27.49 20.03 -42.85
C GLU A 418 -27.98 18.87 -43.72
N ASP A 419 -29.02 19.21 -44.48
CA ASP A 419 -29.72 18.42 -45.47
C ASP A 419 -28.80 17.88 -46.57
N GLY A 420 -29.14 16.70 -47.08
CA GLY A 420 -28.48 16.11 -48.23
C GLY A 420 -29.27 14.94 -48.79
N GLN A 421 -30.29 15.26 -49.59
CA GLN A 421 -30.95 14.32 -50.50
C GLN A 421 -29.91 13.53 -51.31
N PHE A 422 -30.03 12.21 -51.34
CA PHE A 422 -29.69 11.40 -52.51
C PHE A 422 -30.67 10.25 -52.66
N GLU A 423 -31.41 10.29 -53.76
CA GLU A 423 -32.20 9.18 -54.29
C GLU A 423 -31.30 7.98 -54.64
N ASN A 424 -31.83 6.79 -54.41
CA ASN A 424 -31.76 5.55 -55.22
C ASN A 424 -32.15 4.40 -54.27
N GLY A 425 -33.31 3.77 -54.42
CA GLY A 425 -33.62 2.95 -55.57
C GLY A 425 -33.10 1.54 -55.34
N SER A 426 -33.80 0.74 -54.51
CA SER A 426 -33.69 -0.73 -54.58
C SER A 426 -34.94 -1.37 -53.98
N SER A 427 -35.73 -1.91 -54.90
CA SER A 427 -36.68 -3.00 -54.73
C SER A 427 -36.28 -4.01 -53.66
N PHE A 428 -37.24 -4.39 -52.80
CA PHE A 428 -37.36 -5.77 -52.33
C PHE A 428 -38.83 -6.14 -52.24
N SER A 429 -39.20 -7.10 -53.08
CA SER A 429 -40.38 -7.94 -52.93
C SER A 429 -40.15 -8.92 -51.79
N ILE A 430 -41.13 -9.08 -50.90
CA ILE A 430 -42.04 -10.25 -50.75
C ILE A 430 -43.24 -9.74 -49.94
#